data_AF-A0A401PXQ0-F1
#
_entry.id   AF-A0A401PXQ0-F1
#
_cell.length_a   1.000
_cell.length_b   1.000
_cell.length_c   1.000
_cell.angle_alpha   90.00
_cell.angle_beta   90.00
_cell.angle_gamma   90.00
#
_symmetry.space_group_name_H-M   'P 1'
#
loop_
_entity.id
_entity.type
_entity.pdbx_description
1 polymer ?
#
loop_
_entity_poly.entity_id
_entity_poly.type
_entity_poly.pdbx_seq_one_letter_code
_entity_poly.pdbx_strand_id
1 'polypeptide(L)'
;MFSQHPTVNDDLPNRIISGAILVKTNVKQFTETAAIFEDGTVEDIDVVVFATGYTFSYPFLDESVVKVNKNHVSLHKYVFPLQLEQPTLAIIGLIQPLGAIMPISELQARWATRVFRGLVKLPSVSTMMAEIMEKKEKMAKRYVSSQRHTIQVDYVPYMDELAEQIGVKPNLKQLLLSDPQLAFQVLFGPCSPYQFRLTGPGKWPKARQTILTQWERIIKPTKTRVLTKKRQESMSILLKFMALLVVLGAVYLFL
;
A
#
# COMPACT_ATOMS: atom_id res chain seq x y z
N MET A 1 -15.82 7.68 -0.15
CA MET A 1 -15.42 6.64 -1.12
C MET A 1 -14.11 5.95 -0.73
N PHE A 2 -13.04 6.66 -0.35
CA PHE A 2 -11.75 6.01 -0.02
C PHE A 2 -11.59 5.50 1.43
N SER A 3 -12.61 5.57 2.28
CA SER A 3 -12.55 5.13 3.68
C SER A 3 -12.50 3.59 3.87
N GLN A 4 -12.40 2.83 2.79
CA GLN A 4 -12.24 1.38 2.76
C GLN A 4 -11.34 0.98 1.59
N HIS A 5 -10.83 -0.24 1.59
CA HIS A 5 -10.12 -0.78 0.44
C HIS A 5 -11.09 -1.02 -0.73
N PRO A 6 -10.82 -0.49 -1.94
CA PRO A 6 -11.65 -0.76 -3.09
C PRO A 6 -11.54 -2.23 -3.51
N THR A 7 -12.64 -2.80 -3.98
CA THR A 7 -12.62 -4.09 -4.66
C THR A 7 -11.98 -3.94 -6.04
N VAL A 8 -11.00 -4.78 -6.35
CA VAL A 8 -10.35 -4.84 -7.66
C VAL A 8 -10.82 -6.10 -8.37
N ASN A 9 -11.68 -5.94 -9.38
CA ASN A 9 -12.19 -7.04 -10.20
C ASN A 9 -12.63 -6.49 -11.56
N ASP A 10 -12.00 -6.96 -12.64
CA ASP A 10 -12.25 -6.47 -14.00
C ASP A 10 -13.56 -7.03 -14.61
N ASP A 11 -14.06 -8.15 -14.09
CA ASP A 11 -15.24 -8.85 -14.62
C ASP A 11 -16.55 -8.47 -13.92
N LEU A 12 -16.49 -8.02 -12.67
CA LEU A 12 -17.68 -7.77 -11.85
C LEU A 12 -18.68 -6.82 -12.55
N PRO A 13 -18.28 -5.67 -13.12
CA PRO A 13 -19.22 -4.82 -13.85
C PRO A 13 -19.89 -5.53 -15.04
N ASN A 14 -19.13 -6.34 -15.80
CA ASN A 14 -19.65 -7.10 -16.95
C ASN A 14 -20.66 -8.17 -16.52
N ARG A 15 -20.44 -8.80 -15.35
CA ARG A 15 -21.36 -9.80 -14.79
C ARG A 15 -22.63 -9.18 -14.24
N ILE A 16 -22.56 -7.95 -13.72
CA ILE A 16 -23.74 -7.20 -13.27
C ILE A 16 -24.61 -6.82 -14.45
N ILE A 17 -24.03 -6.20 -15.50
CA ILE A 17 -24.82 -5.76 -16.66
C ILE A 17 -25.41 -6.92 -17.46
N SER A 18 -24.76 -8.09 -17.46
CA SER A 18 -25.31 -9.29 -18.11
C SER A 18 -26.38 -10.01 -17.29
N GLY A 19 -26.67 -9.55 -16.06
CA GLY A 19 -27.61 -10.21 -15.15
C GLY A 19 -27.10 -11.49 -14.50
N ALA A 20 -25.81 -11.84 -14.67
CA ALA A 20 -25.21 -13.03 -14.06
C ALA A 20 -24.93 -12.83 -12.56
N ILE A 21 -24.74 -11.58 -12.13
CA ILE A 21 -24.62 -11.20 -10.72
C ILE A 21 -25.65 -10.11 -10.44
N LEU A 22 -26.53 -10.35 -9.47
CA LEU A 22 -27.48 -9.36 -8.97
C LEU A 22 -26.99 -8.90 -7.60
N VAL A 23 -26.70 -7.59 -7.47
CA VAL A 23 -26.29 -7.00 -6.20
C VAL A 23 -27.54 -6.77 -5.34
N LYS A 24 -27.53 -7.26 -4.12
CA LYS A 24 -28.62 -7.14 -3.14
C LYS A 24 -28.19 -6.31 -1.92
N THR A 25 -29.17 -5.84 -1.16
CA THR A 25 -28.95 -5.24 0.18
C THR A 25 -28.49 -6.30 1.18
N ASN A 26 -28.27 -5.95 2.46
CA ASN A 26 -27.85 -6.96 3.43
C ASN A 26 -28.96 -8.01 3.64
N VAL A 27 -28.56 -9.22 3.99
CA VAL A 27 -29.50 -10.28 4.37
C VAL A 27 -30.08 -9.94 5.75
N LYS A 28 -31.40 -9.89 5.85
CA LYS A 28 -32.14 -9.72 7.10
C LYS A 28 -32.30 -11.06 7.84
N GLN A 29 -32.66 -12.12 7.12
CA GLN A 29 -32.86 -13.45 7.69
C GLN A 29 -32.77 -14.53 6.61
N PHE A 30 -32.23 -15.70 6.97
CA PHE A 30 -32.35 -16.93 6.18
C PHE A 30 -33.55 -17.77 6.66
N THR A 31 -34.26 -18.38 5.72
CA THR A 31 -35.26 -19.43 5.97
C THR A 31 -34.66 -20.80 5.59
N GLU A 32 -35.47 -21.84 5.54
CA GLU A 32 -35.01 -23.18 5.15
C GLU A 32 -34.48 -23.24 3.70
N THR A 33 -35.04 -22.43 2.79
CA THR A 33 -34.73 -22.47 1.35
C THR A 33 -34.52 -21.10 0.70
N ALA A 34 -34.65 -20.01 1.47
CA ALA A 34 -34.62 -18.65 0.93
C ALA A 34 -33.87 -17.66 1.82
N ALA A 35 -33.54 -16.49 1.26
CA ALA A 35 -33.02 -15.34 1.98
C ALA A 35 -33.98 -14.15 1.85
N ILE A 36 -34.29 -13.53 2.99
CA ILE A 36 -35.04 -12.26 3.08
C ILE A 36 -34.02 -11.13 3.24
N PHE A 37 -34.09 -10.12 2.38
CA PHE A 37 -33.18 -8.97 2.37
C PHE A 37 -33.78 -7.75 3.11
N GLU A 38 -32.95 -6.78 3.45
CA GLU A 38 -33.36 -5.57 4.20
C GLU A 38 -34.38 -4.71 3.46
N ASP A 39 -34.36 -4.73 2.13
CA ASP A 39 -35.36 -4.07 1.27
C ASP A 39 -36.70 -4.81 1.16
N GLY A 40 -36.83 -5.96 1.84
CA GLY A 40 -38.03 -6.79 1.83
C GLY A 40 -38.12 -7.77 0.67
N THR A 41 -37.14 -7.78 -0.26
CA THR A 41 -37.10 -8.81 -1.32
C THR A 41 -36.74 -10.19 -0.74
N VAL A 42 -37.20 -11.24 -1.42
CA VAL A 42 -36.99 -12.63 -1.03
C VAL A 42 -36.49 -13.40 -2.25
N GLU A 43 -35.47 -14.23 -2.07
CA GLU A 43 -34.90 -15.07 -3.13
C GLU A 43 -34.69 -16.49 -2.61
N ASP A 44 -35.08 -17.48 -3.40
CA ASP A 44 -34.73 -18.89 -3.15
C ASP A 44 -33.23 -19.09 -3.41
N ILE A 45 -32.54 -19.80 -2.50
CA ILE A 45 -31.09 -19.97 -2.55
C ILE A 45 -30.67 -21.37 -2.11
N ASP A 46 -29.87 -22.04 -2.94
CA ASP A 46 -29.34 -23.38 -2.63
C ASP A 46 -28.03 -23.34 -1.83
N VAL A 47 -27.22 -22.29 -2.04
CA VAL A 47 -25.86 -22.20 -1.50
C VAL A 47 -25.58 -20.79 -0.98
N VAL A 48 -25.04 -20.71 0.24
CA VAL A 48 -24.54 -19.47 0.84
C VAL A 48 -23.03 -19.54 0.99
N VAL A 49 -22.33 -18.55 0.45
CA VAL A 49 -20.87 -18.41 0.58
C VAL A 49 -20.54 -17.19 1.43
N PHE A 50 -20.06 -17.42 2.66
CA PHE A 50 -19.64 -16.34 3.56
C PHE A 50 -18.22 -15.85 3.24
N ALA A 51 -18.12 -14.88 2.33
CA ALA A 51 -16.86 -14.15 2.05
C ALA A 51 -16.62 -12.99 3.03
N THR A 52 -16.86 -13.21 4.34
CA THR A 52 -16.89 -12.17 5.39
C THR A 52 -15.51 -11.80 5.96
N GLY A 53 -14.44 -12.38 5.44
CA GLY A 53 -13.06 -12.10 5.82
C GLY A 53 -12.51 -13.07 6.87
N TYR A 54 -11.45 -12.65 7.56
CA TYR A 54 -10.69 -13.49 8.50
C TYR A 54 -10.40 -12.74 9.79
N THR A 55 -10.16 -13.49 10.86
CA THR A 55 -9.52 -13.02 12.10
C THR A 55 -8.07 -13.52 12.14
N PHE A 56 -7.28 -13.03 13.10
CA PHE A 56 -5.92 -13.52 13.32
C PHE A 56 -5.64 -13.74 14.81
N SER A 57 -4.78 -14.70 15.11
CA SER A 57 -4.29 -15.01 16.46
C SER A 57 -2.89 -15.61 16.40
N TYR A 58 -2.20 -15.63 17.54
CA TYR A 58 -0.87 -16.23 17.69
C TYR A 58 -0.90 -17.28 18.81
N PRO A 59 -1.46 -18.49 18.56
CA PRO A 59 -1.66 -19.50 19.60
C PRO A 59 -0.35 -20.05 20.19
N PHE A 60 0.78 -19.76 19.54
CA PHE A 60 2.13 -20.11 19.98
C PHE A 60 2.83 -18.99 20.77
N LEU A 61 2.18 -17.83 20.98
CA LEU A 61 2.69 -16.72 21.79
C LEU A 61 1.80 -16.52 23.01
N ASP A 62 2.43 -16.17 24.13
CA ASP A 62 1.71 -15.77 25.35
C ASP A 62 0.98 -14.42 25.12
N GLU A 63 -0.25 -14.31 25.62
CA GLU A 63 -1.06 -13.10 25.49
C GLU A 63 -0.43 -11.86 26.17
N SER A 64 0.44 -12.06 27.16
CA SER A 64 1.21 -10.97 27.77
C SER A 64 2.20 -10.32 26.80
N VAL A 65 2.64 -11.06 25.76
CA VAL A 65 3.56 -10.54 24.74
C VAL A 65 2.78 -9.92 23.59
N VAL A 66 1.83 -10.64 22.98
CA VAL A 66 1.00 -10.14 21.88
C VAL A 66 -0.45 -10.44 22.16
N LYS A 67 -1.16 -9.45 22.69
CA LYS A 67 -2.61 -9.53 22.87
C LYS A 67 -3.35 -9.09 21.61
N VAL A 68 -4.15 -9.99 21.05
CA VAL A 68 -5.08 -9.68 19.96
C VAL A 68 -6.51 -9.63 20.52
N ASN A 69 -7.20 -8.51 20.33
CA ASN A 69 -8.60 -8.35 20.75
C ASN A 69 -9.41 -7.79 19.59
N LYS A 70 -10.39 -8.56 19.07
CA LYS A 70 -11.23 -8.17 17.93
C LYS A 70 -10.40 -7.62 16.76
N ASN A 71 -9.35 -8.35 16.37
CA ASN A 71 -8.36 -7.97 15.35
C ASN A 71 -7.53 -6.71 15.67
N HIS A 72 -7.66 -6.10 16.85
CA HIS A 72 -6.74 -5.06 17.29
C HIS A 72 -5.53 -5.67 17.97
N VAL A 73 -4.37 -5.11 17.66
CA VAL A 73 -3.07 -5.47 18.25
C VAL A 73 -2.31 -4.19 18.55
N SER A 74 -1.52 -4.19 19.63
CA SER A 74 -0.68 -3.05 20.00
C SER A 74 0.79 -3.40 19.74
N LEU A 75 1.25 -3.09 18.54
CA LEU A 75 2.63 -3.28 18.12
C LEU A 75 3.18 -1.94 17.61
N HIS A 76 4.39 -1.57 18.03
CA HIS A 76 5.06 -0.39 17.52
C HIS A 76 5.31 -0.55 16.03
N LYS A 77 4.73 0.37 15.25
CA LYS A 77 4.70 0.36 13.78
C LYS A 77 4.26 -0.99 13.19
N TYR A 78 3.36 -1.74 13.85
CA TYR A 78 2.93 -3.09 13.44
C TYR A 78 4.03 -4.16 13.40
N VAL A 79 5.16 -3.95 14.11
CA VAL A 79 6.30 -4.88 14.12
C VAL A 79 6.66 -5.35 15.53
N PHE A 80 6.91 -4.42 16.46
CA PHE A 80 7.49 -4.79 17.77
C PHE A 80 6.45 -4.78 18.90
N PRO A 81 6.37 -5.82 19.73
CA PRO A 81 5.62 -5.79 20.99
C PRO A 81 6.21 -4.77 21.97
N LEU A 82 5.36 -4.19 22.82
CA LEU A 82 5.79 -3.19 23.82
C LEU A 82 6.22 -3.82 25.15
N GLN A 83 5.80 -5.05 25.41
CA GLN A 83 5.88 -5.71 26.71
C GLN A 83 7.23 -6.40 26.96
N LEU A 84 8.09 -6.47 25.94
CA LEU A 84 9.40 -7.07 26.06
C LEU A 84 10.43 -6.02 26.51
N GLU A 85 11.20 -6.34 27.55
CA GLU A 85 12.31 -5.50 28.00
C GLU A 85 13.41 -5.34 26.93
N GLN A 86 13.62 -6.39 26.14
CA GLN A 86 14.57 -6.42 25.03
C GLN A 86 13.82 -6.65 23.71
N PRO A 87 14.14 -5.90 22.63
CA PRO A 87 13.43 -6.02 21.36
C PRO A 87 13.92 -7.23 20.55
N THR A 88 13.66 -8.44 21.03
CA THR A 88 14.14 -9.71 20.44
C THR A 88 13.06 -10.46 19.64
N LEU A 89 11.84 -9.94 19.60
CA LEU A 89 10.72 -10.48 18.84
C LEU A 89 10.14 -9.41 17.90
N ALA A 90 9.85 -9.79 16.66
CA ALA A 90 9.23 -8.94 15.66
C ALA A 90 8.18 -9.74 14.89
N ILE A 91 7.03 -9.12 14.64
CA ILE A 91 5.96 -9.64 13.79
C ILE A 91 6.10 -9.00 12.42
N ILE A 92 6.20 -9.81 11.36
CA ILE A 92 6.37 -9.34 9.99
C ILE A 92 5.10 -9.65 9.19
N GLY A 93 4.62 -8.68 8.42
CA GLY A 93 3.46 -8.84 7.54
C GLY A 93 2.09 -8.76 8.22
N LEU A 94 2.01 -8.42 9.51
CA LEU A 94 0.72 -8.17 10.18
C LEU A 94 0.20 -6.77 9.85
N ILE A 95 -0.17 -6.56 8.58
CA ILE A 95 -0.57 -5.26 8.07
C ILE A 95 -1.40 -5.40 6.79
N GLN A 96 -2.34 -4.49 6.57
CA GLN A 96 -3.17 -4.43 5.36
C GLN A 96 -2.98 -3.09 4.65
N PRO A 97 -2.03 -2.99 3.70
CA PRO A 97 -1.74 -1.74 3.03
C PRO A 97 -2.69 -1.44 1.86
N LEU A 98 -2.84 -0.17 1.52
CA LEU A 98 -3.22 0.27 0.17
C LEU A 98 -2.02 0.17 -0.79
N GLY A 99 -1.58 -1.06 -1.06
CA GLY A 99 -0.41 -1.35 -1.89
C GLY A 99 0.02 -2.82 -1.77
N ALA A 100 1.22 -3.14 -2.26
CA ALA A 100 1.76 -4.48 -2.15
C ALA A 100 2.31 -4.76 -0.74
N ILE A 101 1.99 -5.92 -0.16
CA ILE A 101 2.50 -6.33 1.15
C ILE A 101 3.97 -6.77 1.09
N MET A 102 4.41 -7.37 -0.02
CA MET A 102 5.75 -7.96 -0.12
C MET A 102 6.88 -6.93 0.11
N PRO A 103 6.86 -5.72 -0.48
CA PRO A 103 7.83 -4.68 -0.16
C PRO A 103 7.79 -4.21 1.29
N ILE A 104 6.59 -4.16 1.88
CA ILE A 104 6.42 -3.76 3.27
C ILE A 104 7.09 -4.79 4.18
N SER A 105 6.78 -6.08 4.00
CA SER A 105 7.38 -7.15 4.79
C SER A 105 8.90 -7.19 4.63
N GLU A 106 9.43 -6.88 3.45
CA GLU A 106 10.86 -6.75 3.21
C GLU A 106 11.50 -5.61 4.02
N LEU A 107 10.90 -4.42 4.05
CA LEU A 107 11.39 -3.30 4.86
C LEU A 107 11.22 -3.56 6.35
N GLN A 108 10.10 -4.14 6.78
CA GLN A 108 9.91 -4.57 8.17
C GLN A 108 11.02 -5.53 8.60
N ALA A 109 11.36 -6.53 7.77
CA ALA A 109 12.42 -7.48 8.07
C ALA A 109 13.82 -6.82 8.10
N ARG A 110 14.10 -5.88 7.18
CA ARG A 110 15.35 -5.10 7.18
C ARG A 110 15.49 -4.26 8.45
N TRP A 111 14.41 -3.67 8.92
CA TRP A 111 14.42 -2.93 10.18
C TRP A 111 14.56 -3.86 11.37
N ALA A 112 13.77 -4.93 11.44
CA ALA A 112 13.80 -5.91 12.52
C ALA A 112 15.19 -6.51 12.75
N THR A 113 15.84 -6.99 11.69
CA THR A 113 17.20 -7.57 11.78
C THR A 113 18.24 -6.57 12.27
N ARG A 114 18.10 -5.28 11.94
CA ARG A 114 19.02 -4.23 12.43
C ARG A 114 18.79 -3.89 13.89
N VAL A 115 17.53 -3.94 14.35
CA VAL A 115 17.19 -3.81 15.78
C VAL A 115 17.75 -5.00 16.57
N PHE A 116 17.57 -6.23 16.07
CA PHE A 116 18.11 -7.44 16.72
C PHE A 116 19.64 -7.42 16.83
N ARG A 117 20.33 -6.82 15.85
CA ARG A 117 21.79 -6.63 15.91
C ARG A 117 22.24 -5.42 16.73
N GLY A 118 21.31 -4.64 17.31
CA GLY A 118 21.62 -3.42 18.06
C GLY A 118 22.10 -2.23 17.20
N LEU A 119 21.98 -2.32 15.87
CA LEU A 119 22.38 -1.26 14.94
C LEU A 119 21.35 -0.12 14.85
N VAL A 120 20.11 -0.40 15.26
CA VAL A 120 19.01 0.56 15.38
C VAL A 120 18.39 0.34 16.75
N LYS A 121 18.19 1.41 17.53
CA LYS A 121 17.53 1.33 18.83
C LYS A 121 16.08 1.75 18.69
N LEU A 122 15.16 1.01 19.31
CA LEU A 122 13.79 1.46 19.46
C LEU A 122 13.73 2.63 20.46
N PRO A 123 12.75 3.54 20.30
CA PRO A 123 12.53 4.60 21.28
C PRO A 123 11.99 4.01 22.60
N SER A 124 11.79 4.86 23.61
CA SER A 124 11.22 4.42 24.90
C SER A 124 9.81 3.86 24.71
N VAL A 125 9.38 3.01 25.65
CA VAL A 125 8.03 2.43 25.66
C VAL A 125 6.94 3.51 25.65
N SER A 126 7.15 4.62 26.38
CA SER A 126 6.21 5.75 26.40
C SER A 126 6.07 6.41 25.03
N THR A 127 7.18 6.63 24.32
CA THR A 127 7.18 7.17 22.95
C THR A 127 6.51 6.19 21.98
N MET A 128 6.85 4.90 22.05
CA MET A 128 6.23 3.89 21.19
C MET A 128 4.71 3.81 21.40
N MET A 129 4.26 3.91 22.65
CA MET A 129 2.84 3.92 23.00
C MET A 129 2.13 5.17 22.46
N ALA A 130 2.75 6.35 22.60
CA ALA A 130 2.21 7.59 22.05
C ALA A 130 2.05 7.52 20.52
N GLU A 131 3.06 6.99 19.81
CA GLU A 131 3.00 6.79 18.36
C GLU A 131 1.90 5.81 17.95
N ILE A 132 1.71 4.72 18.70
CA ILE A 132 0.61 3.77 18.46
C ILE A 132 -0.75 4.45 18.59
N MET A 133 -0.93 5.25 19.64
CA MET A 133 -2.20 5.97 19.87
C MET A 133 -2.46 6.99 18.76
N GLU A 134 -1.46 7.78 18.39
CA GLU A 134 -1.56 8.73 17.28
C GLU A 134 -1.89 8.02 15.95
N LYS A 135 -1.24 6.88 15.68
CA LYS A 135 -1.52 6.08 14.47
C LYS A 135 -2.95 5.55 14.48
N LYS A 136 -3.43 5.02 15.61
CA LYS A 136 -4.81 4.54 15.77
C LYS A 136 -5.82 5.65 15.51
N GLU A 137 -5.61 6.84 16.06
CA GLU A 137 -6.47 8.00 15.82
C GLU A 137 -6.49 8.44 14.35
N LYS A 138 -5.32 8.52 13.71
CA LYS A 138 -5.22 8.83 12.28
C LYS A 138 -5.95 7.79 11.43
N MET A 139 -5.78 6.51 11.71
CA MET A 139 -6.43 5.44 10.96
C MET A 139 -7.95 5.40 11.20
N ALA A 140 -8.42 5.69 12.41
CA ALA A 140 -9.85 5.80 12.71
C ALA A 140 -10.54 6.97 11.97
N LYS A 141 -9.80 8.06 11.68
CA LYS A 141 -10.28 9.17 10.83
C LYS A 141 -10.24 8.80 9.33
N ARG A 142 -9.29 7.95 8.93
CA ARG A 142 -9.01 7.60 7.53
C ARG A 142 -9.88 6.45 7.02
N TYR A 143 -10.19 5.47 7.86
CA TYR A 143 -10.91 4.25 7.53
C TYR A 143 -12.19 4.12 8.35
N VAL A 144 -13.20 3.44 7.81
CA VAL A 144 -14.42 3.13 8.57
C VAL A 144 -14.07 2.28 9.79
N SER A 145 -14.74 2.52 10.91
CA SER A 145 -14.61 1.65 12.08
C SER A 145 -15.26 0.30 11.80
N SER A 146 -14.44 -0.74 11.61
CA SER A 146 -14.90 -2.14 11.57
C SER A 146 -13.75 -3.09 11.91
N GLN A 147 -14.07 -4.34 12.28
CA GLN A 147 -13.06 -5.36 12.59
C GLN A 147 -12.17 -5.75 11.40
N ARG A 148 -12.61 -5.43 10.17
CA ARG A 148 -11.80 -5.56 8.96
C ARG A 148 -10.74 -4.45 8.91
N HIS A 149 -11.00 -3.31 9.53
CA HIS A 149 -10.18 -2.10 9.44
C HIS A 149 -9.36 -1.81 10.71
N THR A 150 -8.59 -2.80 11.20
CA THR A 150 -7.77 -2.67 12.42
C THR A 150 -6.26 -2.53 12.21
N ILE A 151 -5.74 -2.90 11.03
CA ILE A 151 -4.30 -2.98 10.72
C ILE A 151 -3.92 -2.30 9.39
N GLN A 152 -4.67 -1.26 9.00
CA GLN A 152 -4.51 -0.57 7.72
C GLN A 152 -3.39 0.44 7.76
N VAL A 153 -2.73 0.60 6.62
CA VAL A 153 -1.81 1.71 6.38
C VAL A 153 -1.89 2.20 4.95
N ASP A 154 -1.59 3.47 4.77
CA ASP A 154 -1.26 4.02 3.45
C ASP A 154 0.18 3.61 3.09
N TYR A 155 0.37 3.05 1.88
CA TYR A 155 1.61 2.38 1.48
C TYR A 155 2.84 3.30 1.53
N VAL A 156 2.81 4.44 0.83
CA VAL A 156 3.98 5.34 0.72
C VAL A 156 4.39 5.90 2.09
N PRO A 157 3.49 6.48 2.91
CA PRO A 157 3.87 6.98 4.23
C PRO A 157 4.48 5.92 5.14
N TYR A 158 3.94 4.69 5.11
CA TYR A 158 4.46 3.61 5.94
C TYR A 158 5.82 3.08 5.45
N MET A 159 6.01 2.96 4.13
CA MET A 159 7.30 2.59 3.56
C MET A 159 8.38 3.63 3.89
N ASP A 160 8.06 4.92 3.79
CA ASP A 160 8.94 6.01 4.18
C ASP A 160 9.27 5.98 5.68
N GLU A 161 8.27 5.78 6.54
CA GLU A 161 8.42 5.68 7.99
C GLU A 161 9.41 4.57 8.38
N LEU A 162 9.31 3.39 7.76
CA LEU A 162 10.25 2.28 7.98
C LEU A 162 11.62 2.55 7.36
N ALA A 163 11.65 3.16 6.17
CA ALA A 163 12.89 3.45 5.48
C ALA A 163 13.75 4.49 6.23
N GLU A 164 13.12 5.44 6.92
CA GLU A 164 13.78 6.40 7.81
C GLU A 164 14.47 5.69 8.99
N GLN A 165 13.85 4.66 9.59
CA GLN A 165 14.45 3.92 10.72
C GLN A 165 15.81 3.28 10.38
N ILE A 166 16.03 2.97 9.11
CA ILE A 166 17.25 2.30 8.65
C ILE A 166 18.08 3.15 7.69
N GLY A 167 17.71 4.42 7.46
CA GLY A 167 18.44 5.37 6.63
C GLY A 167 18.46 5.02 5.15
N VAL A 168 17.37 4.45 4.61
CA VAL A 168 17.28 4.02 3.19
C VAL A 168 16.23 4.80 2.41
N LYS A 169 15.55 5.75 3.04
CA LYS A 169 14.64 6.70 2.37
C LYS A 169 15.46 7.63 1.46
N PRO A 170 15.17 7.69 0.15
CA PRO A 170 15.87 8.61 -0.75
C PRO A 170 15.71 10.07 -0.34
N ASN A 171 16.80 10.81 -0.25
CA ASN A 171 16.75 12.26 -0.05
C ASN A 171 16.52 12.95 -1.40
N LEU A 172 15.28 13.38 -1.65
CA LEU A 172 14.88 13.98 -2.93
C LEU A 172 15.66 15.25 -3.28
N LYS A 173 16.02 16.09 -2.30
CA LYS A 173 16.78 17.33 -2.55
C LYS A 173 18.19 17.00 -3.05
N GLN A 174 18.86 16.06 -2.36
CA GLN A 174 20.18 15.59 -2.78
C GLN A 174 20.11 14.90 -4.15
N LEU A 175 19.08 14.08 -4.36
CA LEU A 175 18.89 13.36 -5.61
C LEU A 175 18.63 14.31 -6.78
N LEU A 176 17.86 15.37 -6.58
CA LEU A 176 17.60 16.39 -7.61
C LEU A 176 18.88 17.12 -8.04
N LEU A 177 19.83 17.31 -7.13
CA LEU A 177 21.12 17.93 -7.44
C LEU A 177 22.09 16.94 -8.12
N SER A 178 22.12 15.68 -7.68
CA SER A 178 23.09 14.69 -8.18
C SER A 178 22.63 13.92 -9.42
N ASP A 179 21.33 13.64 -9.54
CA ASP A 179 20.73 12.83 -10.60
C ASP A 179 19.27 13.27 -10.86
N PRO A 180 19.08 14.42 -11.54
CA PRO A 180 17.75 15.00 -11.76
C PRO A 180 16.78 14.05 -12.48
N GLN A 181 17.30 13.21 -13.38
CA GLN A 181 16.48 12.23 -14.11
C GLN A 181 15.90 11.18 -13.15
N LEU A 182 16.71 10.63 -12.26
CA LEU A 182 16.24 9.69 -11.25
C LEU A 182 15.32 10.39 -10.25
N ALA A 183 15.63 11.62 -9.82
CA ALA A 183 14.78 12.39 -8.92
C ALA A 183 13.37 12.59 -9.47
N PHE A 184 13.25 12.94 -10.75
CA PHE A 184 11.95 13.06 -11.41
C PHE A 184 11.18 11.74 -11.42
N GLN A 185 11.84 10.61 -11.68
CA GLN A 185 11.19 9.29 -11.67
C GLN A 185 10.80 8.83 -10.26
N VAL A 186 11.56 9.20 -9.22
CA VAL A 186 11.22 8.88 -7.84
C VAL A 186 10.02 9.73 -7.36
N LEU A 187 9.97 11.00 -7.75
CA LEU A 187 8.94 11.93 -7.29
C LEU A 187 7.62 11.82 -8.07
N PHE A 188 7.68 11.69 -9.40
CA PHE A 188 6.50 11.70 -10.29
C PHE A 188 6.21 10.34 -10.94
N GLY A 189 7.15 9.40 -10.89
CA GLY A 189 6.95 8.05 -11.37
C GLY A 189 6.26 7.14 -10.34
N PRO A 190 6.06 5.86 -10.66
CA PRO A 190 5.50 4.91 -9.70
C PRO A 190 6.49 4.69 -8.54
N CYS A 191 5.97 4.69 -7.31
CA CYS A 191 6.73 4.38 -6.10
C CYS A 191 7.06 2.89 -6.04
N SER A 192 8.07 2.49 -6.80
CA SER A 192 8.55 1.10 -6.85
C SER A 192 9.51 0.79 -5.70
N PRO A 193 9.52 -0.46 -5.19
CA PRO A 193 10.33 -0.83 -4.03
C PRO A 193 11.84 -0.69 -4.24
N TYR A 194 12.29 -0.61 -5.50
CA TYR A 194 13.69 -0.36 -5.86
C TYR A 194 14.22 0.96 -5.27
N GLN A 195 13.34 1.94 -5.03
CA GLN A 195 13.69 3.24 -4.47
C GLN A 195 14.35 3.09 -3.08
N PHE A 196 13.87 2.16 -2.26
CA PHE A 196 14.40 1.88 -0.91
C PHE A 196 15.70 1.06 -0.90
N ARG A 197 16.29 0.86 -2.08
CA ARG A 197 17.60 0.22 -2.30
C ARG A 197 18.56 1.17 -3.05
N LEU A 198 18.21 2.45 -3.23
CA LEU A 198 19.08 3.45 -3.86
C LEU A 198 20.23 3.91 -2.96
N THR A 199 19.98 3.94 -1.64
CA THR A 199 20.93 4.44 -0.64
C THR A 199 20.88 3.58 0.63
N GLY A 200 21.80 3.86 1.54
CA GLY A 200 21.86 3.22 2.86
C GLY A 200 22.25 1.74 2.83
N PRO A 201 22.09 1.05 3.97
CA PRO A 201 22.43 -0.36 4.12
C PRO A 201 21.65 -1.26 3.17
N GLY A 202 22.37 -2.15 2.48
CA GLY A 202 21.77 -3.05 1.49
C GLY A 202 21.45 -2.37 0.15
N LYS A 203 22.08 -1.23 -0.16
CA LYS A 203 22.03 -0.58 -1.47
C LYS A 203 22.26 -1.60 -2.60
N TRP A 204 21.44 -1.52 -3.64
CA TRP A 204 21.54 -2.39 -4.80
C TRP A 204 22.05 -1.61 -6.01
N PRO A 205 23.21 -1.97 -6.61
CA PRO A 205 23.81 -1.21 -7.71
C PRO A 205 22.89 -1.02 -8.94
N LYS A 206 22.00 -1.99 -9.21
CA LYS A 206 21.09 -1.91 -10.35
C LYS A 206 19.82 -1.11 -10.07
N ALA A 207 19.57 -0.67 -8.84
CA ALA A 207 18.32 0.01 -8.45
C ALA A 207 17.98 1.20 -9.35
N ARG A 208 18.96 2.06 -9.65
CA ARG A 208 18.80 3.19 -10.57
C ARG A 208 18.32 2.73 -11.94
N GLN A 209 19.08 1.85 -12.59
CA GLN A 209 18.75 1.37 -13.94
C GLN A 209 17.39 0.67 -13.95
N THR A 210 17.07 -0.11 -12.91
CA THR A 210 15.79 -0.78 -12.77
C THR A 210 14.64 0.21 -12.68
N ILE A 211 14.76 1.30 -11.92
CA ILE A 211 13.72 2.35 -11.87
C ILE A 211 13.54 2.99 -13.25
N LEU A 212 14.62 3.39 -13.91
CA LEU A 212 14.55 4.08 -15.20
C LEU A 212 13.94 3.20 -16.33
N THR A 213 14.15 1.90 -16.27
CA THR A 213 13.70 0.93 -17.30
C THR A 213 12.43 0.17 -16.91
N GLN A 214 11.75 0.54 -15.82
CA GLN A 214 10.61 -0.24 -15.30
C GLN A 214 9.43 -0.35 -16.28
N TRP A 215 9.15 0.71 -17.04
CA TRP A 215 8.08 0.70 -18.04
C TRP A 215 8.34 -0.27 -19.19
N GLU A 216 9.61 -0.47 -19.57
CA GLU A 216 9.97 -1.45 -20.59
C GLU A 216 9.55 -2.86 -20.17
N ARG A 217 9.80 -3.22 -18.90
CA ARG A 217 9.42 -4.53 -18.35
C ARG A 217 7.91 -4.69 -18.17
N ILE A 218 7.17 -3.61 -17.91
CA ILE A 218 5.71 -3.64 -17.82
C ILE A 218 5.08 -3.85 -19.22
N ILE A 219 5.62 -3.17 -20.23
CA ILE A 219 5.09 -3.21 -21.60
C ILE A 219 5.54 -4.48 -22.34
N LYS A 220 6.74 -5.00 -22.06
CA LYS A 220 7.30 -6.16 -22.75
C LYS A 220 6.35 -7.38 -22.84
N PRO A 221 5.68 -7.82 -21.77
CA PRO A 221 4.77 -8.98 -21.85
C PRO A 221 3.45 -8.67 -22.56
N THR A 222 2.99 -7.42 -22.57
CA THR A 222 1.69 -7.03 -23.15
C THR A 222 1.79 -6.61 -24.61
N LYS A 223 2.95 -6.08 -25.03
CA LYS A 223 3.21 -5.65 -26.42
C LYS A 223 3.71 -6.82 -27.28
N THR A 224 2.84 -7.82 -27.47
CA THR A 224 3.12 -9.02 -28.27
C THR A 224 3.10 -8.78 -29.78
N ARG A 225 2.48 -7.68 -30.24
CA ARG A 225 2.43 -7.26 -31.64
C ARG A 225 3.26 -6.00 -31.89
N VAL A 226 4.19 -6.07 -32.85
CA VAL A 226 4.96 -4.92 -33.34
C VAL A 226 4.25 -4.31 -34.54
N LEU A 227 3.98 -3.00 -34.49
CA LEU A 227 3.45 -2.26 -35.64
C LEU A 227 4.63 -1.64 -36.41
N THR A 228 4.66 -1.81 -37.72
CA THR A 228 5.58 -1.10 -38.61
C THR A 228 5.22 0.39 -38.60
N LYS A 229 6.10 1.24 -38.06
CA LYS A 229 5.93 2.69 -38.06
C LYS A 229 5.84 3.19 -39.51
N LYS A 230 4.67 3.69 -39.95
CA LYS A 230 4.64 4.65 -41.07
C LYS A 230 5.30 5.94 -40.57
N ARG A 231 6.39 6.32 -41.23
CA ARG A 231 7.22 7.49 -40.92
C ARG A 231 6.38 8.76 -41.05
N GLN A 232 6.05 9.38 -39.91
CA GLN A 232 6.17 10.81 -39.55
C GLN A 232 5.26 11.08 -38.35
N GLU A 233 5.76 10.82 -37.15
CA GLU A 233 5.08 11.26 -35.92
C GLU A 233 5.23 12.78 -35.82
N SER A 234 4.29 13.51 -36.43
CA SER A 234 3.99 14.87 -36.00
C SER A 234 3.65 14.79 -34.52
N MET A 235 4.41 15.50 -33.67
CA MET A 235 4.09 15.71 -32.26
C MET A 235 2.57 15.90 -32.11
N SER A 236 1.94 15.10 -31.25
CA SER A 236 0.50 15.20 -30.98
C SER A 236 0.14 16.67 -30.77
N ILE A 237 -0.95 17.11 -31.39
CA ILE A 237 -1.44 18.49 -31.31
C ILE A 237 -1.52 18.93 -29.83
N LEU A 238 -1.94 18.01 -28.94
CA LEU A 238 -1.99 18.23 -27.50
C LEU A 238 -0.62 18.57 -26.88
N LEU A 239 0.45 17.89 -27.30
CA LEU A 239 1.82 18.17 -26.84
C LEU A 239 2.32 19.54 -27.33
N LYS A 240 1.95 19.94 -28.55
CA LYS A 240 2.27 21.28 -29.07
C LYS A 240 1.52 22.37 -28.31
N PHE A 241 0.24 22.17 -28.02
CA PHE A 241 -0.56 23.11 -27.21
C PHE A 241 -0.06 23.23 -25.76
N MET A 242 0.27 22.11 -25.12
CA MET A 242 0.85 22.10 -23.78
C MET A 242 2.19 22.86 -23.74
N ALA A 243 3.07 22.63 -24.72
CA ALA A 243 4.32 23.36 -24.82
C ALA A 243 4.10 24.87 -25.02
N LEU A 244 3.15 25.26 -25.87
CA LEU A 244 2.80 26.66 -26.09
C LEU A 244 2.28 27.34 -24.81
N LEU A 245 1.42 26.67 -24.04
CA LEU A 245 0.91 27.20 -22.78
C LEU A 245 2.01 27.40 -21.73
N VAL A 246 2.98 26.49 -21.66
CA VAL A 246 4.15 26.63 -20.77
C VAL A 246 5.01 27.83 -21.17
N VAL A 247 5.23 28.03 -22.48
CA VAL A 247 6.00 29.18 -22.99
C VAL A 247 5.27 30.50 -22.73
N LEU A 248 3.96 30.57 -23.01
CA LEU A 248 3.16 31.77 -22.76
C LEU A 248 3.08 32.12 -21.27
N GLY A 249 2.95 31.10 -20.41
CA GLY A 249 2.98 31.29 -18.95
C GLY A 249 4.33 31.80 -18.46
N ALA A 250 5.44 31.30 -19.02
CA ALA A 250 6.78 31.80 -18.69
C ALA A 250 6.96 33.26 -19.13
N VAL A 251 6.57 33.62 -20.36
CA VAL A 251 6.66 35.00 -20.87
C VAL A 251 5.81 35.97 -20.02
N TYR A 252 4.61 35.56 -19.60
CA TYR A 252 3.76 36.37 -18.72
C TYR A 252 4.39 36.61 -17.34
N LEU A 253 5.18 35.66 -16.83
CA LEU A 253 5.88 35.81 -15.54
C LEU A 253 7.14 36.68 -15.61
N PHE A 254 7.62 37.00 -16.82
CA PHE A 254 8.81 37.83 -17.05
C PHE A 254 8.50 39.22 -17.65
N LEU A 255 7.20 39.54 -17.84
CA LEU A 255 6.68 40.87 -18.18
C LEU A 255 6.06 41.51 -16.93
#